data_AF-A0A1M7A2L6-F1
#
_entry.id   AF-A0A1M7A2L6-F1
#
_cell.length_a   1.000
_cell.length_b   1.000
_cell.length_c   1.000
_cell.angle_alpha   90.00
_cell.angle_beta   90.00
_cell.angle_gamma   90.00
#
_symmetry.space_group_name_H-M   'P 1'
#
loop_
_entity.id
_entity.type
_entity.pdbx_description
1 polymer ?
#
loop_
_entity_poly.entity_id
_entity_poly.type
_entity_poly.pdbx_seq_one_letter_code
_entity_poly.pdbx_strand_id
1 'polypeptide(L)'
;MSFSPVHLAGFAAKSLACGLMVASLAACQSQSQGSDTAQLALADYSVRHPIIVSEQPETFDMPVGTQTRHLGPQLVDSVMEFAAESRERGNGRVEILVPSGGSNEAAIHSVTPDLRRALQAGGLSRSAVTTRSYAVSDPAAEAPIRLSYMRVKASAGPCGAWPSSIDGKFNSNVDYENYGCASQANLAAMIANPSDLLRPRASTPVDQQRRADTFDKYRKGEIKLSSESGASLTDTK
;
A
#
# COMPACT_ATOMS: atom_id res chain seq x y z
N MET A 1 71.17 72.96 -9.48
CA MET A 1 69.71 72.96 -9.23
C MET A 1 69.34 71.55 -8.84
N SER A 2 68.96 71.38 -7.58
CA SER A 2 68.78 70.10 -6.89
C SER A 2 67.50 69.38 -7.33
N PHE A 3 67.58 68.06 -7.47
CA PHE A 3 66.41 67.18 -7.58
C PHE A 3 65.98 66.73 -6.17
N SER A 4 64.72 67.00 -5.80
CA SER A 4 64.07 66.44 -4.62
C SER A 4 63.35 65.12 -4.97
N PRO A 5 63.33 64.12 -4.07
CA PRO A 5 62.56 62.89 -4.26
C PRO A 5 61.11 63.07 -3.79
N VAL A 6 60.16 62.53 -4.56
CA VAL A 6 58.73 62.50 -4.23
C VAL A 6 58.43 61.29 -3.35
N HIS A 7 57.70 61.53 -2.27
CA HIS A 7 57.26 60.57 -1.25
C HIS A 7 56.50 59.36 -1.82
N LEU A 8 57.05 58.16 -1.64
CA LEU A 8 56.38 56.86 -1.84
C LEU A 8 55.93 56.30 -0.48
N ALA A 9 54.90 56.88 0.14
CA ALA A 9 54.41 56.41 1.45
C ALA A 9 52.88 56.34 1.60
N GLY A 10 52.12 56.53 0.51
CA GLY A 10 50.66 56.65 0.58
C GLY A 10 49.83 55.49 0.03
N PHE A 11 50.42 54.59 -0.77
CA PHE A 11 49.62 53.62 -1.55
C PHE A 11 49.43 52.24 -0.91
N ALA A 12 50.22 51.88 0.12
CA ALA A 12 50.13 50.56 0.73
C ALA A 12 48.90 50.40 1.66
N ALA A 13 48.42 51.47 2.30
CA ALA A 13 47.34 51.38 3.28
C ALA A 13 45.94 51.29 2.65
N LYS A 14 45.73 51.80 1.42
CA LYS A 14 44.42 51.78 0.76
C LYS A 14 44.11 50.45 0.05
N SER A 15 45.12 49.72 -0.40
CA SER A 15 44.93 48.41 -1.05
C SER A 15 44.62 47.29 -0.06
N LEU A 16 45.00 47.42 1.21
CA LEU A 16 44.71 46.43 2.25
C LEU A 16 43.24 46.49 2.72
N ALA A 17 42.64 47.69 2.76
CA ALA A 17 41.26 47.89 3.19
C ALA A 17 40.23 47.35 2.19
N CYS A 18 40.54 47.39 0.88
CA CYS A 18 39.66 46.85 -0.15
C CYS A 18 39.68 45.31 -0.20
N GLY A 19 40.82 44.68 0.09
CA GLY A 19 40.94 43.21 0.11
C GLY A 19 40.12 42.54 1.23
N LEU A 20 40.08 43.17 2.42
CA LEU A 20 39.32 42.64 3.56
C LEU A 20 37.80 42.74 3.39
N MET A 21 37.31 43.73 2.64
CA MET A 21 35.87 43.91 2.40
C MET A 21 35.33 42.98 1.31
N VAL A 22 36.17 42.47 0.41
CA VAL A 22 35.75 41.44 -0.58
C VAL A 22 35.79 40.04 0.03
N ALA A 23 36.70 39.78 0.98
CA ALA A 23 36.78 38.49 1.67
C ALA A 23 35.58 38.23 2.61
N SER A 24 34.92 39.26 3.13
CA SER A 24 33.72 39.10 3.95
C SER A 24 32.45 38.74 3.15
N LEU A 25 32.40 39.02 1.84
CA LEU A 25 31.28 38.59 0.99
C LEU A 25 31.38 37.13 0.54
N ALA A 26 32.59 36.55 0.50
CA ALA A 26 32.78 35.14 0.12
C ALA A 26 32.43 34.14 1.25
N ALA A 27 32.27 34.62 2.49
CA ALA A 27 31.99 33.77 3.65
C ALA A 27 30.50 33.43 3.86
N CYS A 28 29.57 34.09 3.15
CA CYS A 28 28.13 33.90 3.36
C CYS A 28 27.50 32.76 2.53
N GLN A 29 28.26 31.99 1.75
CA GLN A 29 27.70 30.95 0.88
C GLN A 29 28.41 29.58 0.99
N SER A 30 29.05 29.29 2.12
CA SER A 30 29.48 27.93 2.47
C SER A 30 28.52 27.31 3.49
N GLN A 31 27.23 27.25 3.15
CA GLN A 31 26.33 26.33 3.81
C GLN A 31 26.44 25.00 3.08
N SER A 32 27.17 24.07 3.68
CA SER A 32 27.42 22.73 3.16
C SER A 32 26.10 21.99 2.91
N GLN A 33 25.65 21.97 1.65
CA GLN A 33 24.54 21.20 1.09
C GLN A 33 24.78 19.67 1.11
N GLY A 34 25.59 19.17 2.05
CA GLY A 34 25.95 17.75 2.17
C GLY A 34 25.15 17.00 3.24
N SER A 35 24.46 17.70 4.14
CA SER A 35 23.69 17.08 5.24
C SER A 35 22.21 16.87 4.92
N ASP A 36 21.66 17.57 3.93
CA ASP A 36 20.21 17.54 3.66
C ASP A 36 19.77 16.23 3.00
N THR A 37 20.57 15.63 2.12
CA THR A 37 20.18 14.38 1.42
C THR A 37 20.03 13.18 2.36
N ALA A 38 20.89 13.07 3.37
CA ALA A 38 20.81 12.00 4.37
C ALA A 38 19.61 12.19 5.32
N GLN A 39 19.29 13.44 5.67
CA GLN A 39 18.13 13.76 6.52
C GLN A 39 16.81 13.62 5.76
N LEU A 40 16.79 13.97 4.46
CA LEU A 40 15.66 13.73 3.56
C LEU A 40 15.39 12.23 3.34
N ALA A 41 16.45 11.41 3.19
CA ALA A 41 16.32 9.95 3.08
C ALA A 41 15.79 9.31 4.37
N LEU A 42 16.12 9.87 5.55
CA LEU A 42 15.57 9.44 6.84
C LEU A 42 14.12 9.90 7.05
N ALA A 43 13.71 11.00 6.42
CA ALA A 43 12.32 11.46 6.44
C ALA A 43 11.42 10.64 5.51
N ASP A 44 11.96 10.06 4.43
CA ASP A 44 11.18 9.28 3.47
C ASP A 44 10.52 8.04 4.11
N TYR A 45 9.20 8.04 4.16
CA TYR A 45 8.42 6.92 4.69
C TYR A 45 8.53 5.67 3.82
N SER A 46 8.84 5.79 2.53
CA SER A 46 8.94 4.63 1.63
C SER A 46 10.18 3.78 1.93
N VAL A 47 11.25 4.41 2.42
CA VAL A 47 12.47 3.74 2.87
C VAL A 47 12.29 3.12 4.26
N ARG A 48 11.59 3.82 5.18
CA ARG A 48 11.32 3.33 6.55
C ARG A 48 10.26 2.24 6.62
N HIS A 49 9.26 2.32 5.74
CA HIS A 49 8.10 1.43 5.69
C HIS A 49 7.86 0.94 4.26
N PRO A 50 8.79 0.13 3.71
CA PRO A 50 8.64 -0.38 2.36
C PRO A 50 7.44 -1.32 2.28
N ILE A 51 6.69 -1.22 1.17
CA ILE A 51 5.68 -2.22 0.85
C ILE A 51 6.41 -3.46 0.32
N ILE A 52 6.27 -4.56 1.05
CA ILE A 52 6.88 -5.84 0.68
C ILE A 52 5.82 -6.71 0.02
N VAL A 53 6.20 -7.31 -1.11
CA VAL A 53 5.40 -8.30 -1.82
C VAL A 53 5.85 -9.69 -1.40
N SER A 54 4.96 -10.46 -0.77
CA SER A 54 5.27 -11.80 -0.28
C SER A 54 4.08 -12.74 -0.42
N GLU A 55 4.34 -14.05 -0.43
CA GLU A 55 3.30 -15.06 -0.37
C GLU A 55 2.80 -15.19 1.07
N GLN A 56 1.50 -14.98 1.26
CA GLN A 56 0.84 -14.99 2.56
C GLN A 56 -0.48 -15.76 2.48
N PRO A 57 -0.90 -16.42 3.58
CA PRO A 57 -2.19 -17.07 3.62
C PRO A 57 -3.32 -16.02 3.56
N GLU A 58 -4.29 -16.26 2.68
CA GLU A 58 -5.65 -15.73 2.80
C GLU A 58 -6.44 -16.69 3.68
N THR A 59 -7.14 -16.18 4.69
CA THR A 59 -7.85 -17.00 5.66
C THR A 59 -9.30 -16.60 5.78
N PHE A 60 -10.19 -17.58 5.85
CA PHE A 60 -11.59 -17.39 6.17
C PHE A 60 -11.96 -18.24 7.39
N ASP A 61 -12.15 -17.56 8.53
CA ASP A 61 -12.48 -18.18 9.81
C ASP A 61 -13.99 -18.19 10.02
N MET A 62 -14.55 -19.40 10.16
CA MET A 62 -15.97 -19.61 10.31
C MET A 62 -16.28 -20.15 11.71
N PRO A 63 -16.99 -19.39 12.56
CA PRO A 63 -17.48 -19.92 13.82
C PRO A 63 -18.54 -21.00 13.56
N VAL A 64 -18.46 -22.11 14.28
CA VAL A 64 -19.42 -23.21 14.19
C VAL A 64 -19.93 -23.51 15.60
N GLY A 65 -21.21 -23.25 15.84
CA GLY A 65 -21.85 -23.57 17.12
C GLY A 65 -21.99 -25.08 17.32
N THR A 66 -22.00 -25.53 18.57
CA THR A 66 -22.08 -26.95 18.98
C THR A 66 -23.29 -27.72 18.43
N GLN A 67 -24.39 -27.03 18.12
CA GLN A 67 -25.61 -27.63 17.55
C GLN A 67 -25.70 -27.56 16.03
N THR A 68 -24.69 -26.98 15.37
CA THR A 68 -24.66 -26.91 13.90
C THR A 68 -24.48 -28.31 13.33
N ARG A 69 -25.28 -28.66 12.33
CA ARG A 69 -25.20 -29.92 11.60
C ARG A 69 -24.93 -29.76 10.12
N HIS A 70 -25.32 -28.61 9.57
CA HIS A 70 -25.17 -28.25 8.17
C HIS A 70 -24.73 -26.80 8.03
N LEU A 71 -24.05 -26.47 6.93
CA LEU A 71 -23.79 -25.08 6.59
C LEU A 71 -25.07 -24.39 6.12
N GLY A 72 -25.31 -23.18 6.63
CA GLY A 72 -26.36 -22.32 6.09
C GLY A 72 -26.04 -21.86 4.66
N PRO A 73 -27.05 -21.51 3.85
CA PRO A 73 -26.87 -21.15 2.44
C PRO A 73 -25.91 -19.96 2.25
N GLN A 74 -26.02 -18.94 3.10
CA GLN A 74 -25.12 -17.77 3.05
C GLN A 74 -23.65 -18.16 3.22
N LEU A 75 -23.38 -19.13 4.11
CA LEU A 75 -22.02 -19.59 4.35
C LEU A 75 -21.52 -20.47 3.20
N VAL A 76 -22.41 -21.26 2.58
CA VAL A 76 -22.10 -22.02 1.37
C VAL A 76 -21.68 -21.07 0.25
N ASP A 77 -22.43 -19.98 0.03
CA ASP A 77 -22.10 -18.98 -0.99
C ASP A 77 -20.74 -18.32 -0.73
N SER A 78 -20.45 -17.93 0.51
CA SER A 78 -19.13 -17.39 0.90
C SER A 78 -17.99 -18.38 0.67
N VAL A 79 -18.21 -19.67 0.93
CA VAL A 79 -17.19 -20.71 0.71
C VAL A 79 -16.99 -20.98 -0.79
N MET A 80 -18.05 -20.91 -1.59
CA MET A 80 -17.96 -20.99 -3.05
C MET A 80 -17.16 -19.81 -3.62
N GLU A 81 -17.42 -18.61 -3.14
CA GLU A 81 -16.67 -17.40 -3.54
C GLU A 81 -15.20 -17.52 -3.15
N PHE A 82 -14.90 -17.96 -1.91
CA PHE A 82 -13.53 -18.19 -1.46
C PHE A 82 -12.78 -19.20 -2.35
N ALA A 83 -13.47 -20.23 -2.83
CA ALA A 83 -12.92 -21.18 -3.81
C ALA A 83 -12.70 -20.56 -5.20
N ALA A 84 -13.56 -19.64 -5.64
CA ALA A 84 -13.37 -18.87 -6.87
C ALA A 84 -12.15 -17.94 -6.78
N GLU A 85 -12.05 -17.17 -5.69
CA GLU A 85 -10.92 -16.28 -5.42
C GLU A 85 -9.59 -17.03 -5.33
N SER A 86 -9.56 -18.21 -4.70
CA SER A 86 -8.35 -19.06 -4.64
C SER A 86 -7.80 -19.39 -6.03
N ARG A 87 -8.67 -19.57 -7.04
CA ARG A 87 -8.24 -19.81 -8.43
C ARG A 87 -7.82 -18.55 -9.16
N GLU A 88 -8.52 -17.44 -8.92
CA GLU A 88 -8.25 -16.19 -9.63
C GLU A 88 -7.00 -15.48 -9.08
N ARG A 89 -6.81 -15.50 -7.76
CA ARG A 89 -5.81 -14.68 -7.05
C ARG A 89 -4.76 -15.51 -6.31
N GLY A 90 -4.98 -16.80 -6.14
CA GLY A 90 -4.09 -17.70 -5.41
C GLY A 90 -3.48 -18.81 -6.28
N ASN A 91 -3.08 -19.89 -5.63
CA ASN A 91 -2.53 -21.08 -6.29
C ASN A 91 -3.58 -22.14 -6.68
N GLY A 92 -4.88 -21.82 -6.57
CA GLY A 92 -5.98 -22.72 -6.89
C GLY A 92 -6.11 -23.92 -5.95
N ARG A 93 -5.60 -23.83 -4.72
CA ARG A 93 -5.71 -24.85 -3.68
C ARG A 93 -6.30 -24.25 -2.41
N VAL A 94 -7.07 -25.03 -1.67
CA VAL A 94 -7.62 -24.62 -0.37
C VAL A 94 -7.36 -25.70 0.66
N GLU A 95 -6.89 -25.28 1.82
CA GLU A 95 -6.73 -26.11 3.01
C GLU A 95 -7.87 -25.83 3.99
N ILE A 96 -8.50 -26.89 4.48
CA ILE A 96 -9.48 -26.85 5.56
C ILE A 96 -8.76 -27.22 6.86
N LEU A 97 -8.64 -26.26 7.76
CA LEU A 97 -8.09 -26.42 9.10
C LEU A 97 -9.23 -26.66 10.09
N VAL A 98 -9.28 -27.87 10.61
CA VAL A 98 -10.33 -28.36 11.51
C VAL A 98 -9.78 -28.38 12.94
N PRO A 99 -10.36 -27.64 13.89
CA PRO A 99 -9.95 -27.76 15.29
C PRO A 99 -10.29 -29.15 15.84
N SER A 100 -9.44 -29.65 16.72
CA SER A 100 -9.64 -30.88 17.50
C SER A 100 -9.52 -30.60 18.99
N GLY A 101 -10.33 -31.26 19.81
CA GLY A 101 -10.32 -31.16 21.27
C GLY A 101 -11.19 -30.03 21.85
N GLY A 102 -11.88 -29.23 21.02
CA GLY A 102 -12.82 -28.19 21.46
C GLY A 102 -14.25 -28.70 21.64
N SER A 103 -15.10 -27.91 22.30
CA SER A 103 -16.48 -28.29 22.64
C SER A 103 -17.39 -28.48 21.41
N ASN A 104 -17.02 -27.88 20.28
CA ASN A 104 -17.74 -27.94 19.01
C ASN A 104 -17.15 -28.95 17.98
N GLU A 105 -16.19 -29.80 18.36
CA GLU A 105 -15.52 -30.74 17.46
C GLU A 105 -16.51 -31.64 16.69
N ALA A 106 -17.53 -32.18 17.37
CA ALA A 106 -18.55 -33.01 16.72
C ALA A 106 -19.37 -32.25 15.66
N ALA A 107 -19.72 -30.99 15.94
CA ALA A 107 -20.43 -30.13 14.99
C ALA A 107 -19.54 -29.84 13.76
N ILE A 108 -18.25 -29.58 14.01
CA ILE A 108 -17.26 -29.31 12.97
C ILE A 108 -17.08 -30.51 12.03
N HIS A 109 -17.00 -31.72 12.59
CA HIS A 109 -16.98 -32.95 11.79
C HIS A 109 -18.24 -33.09 10.92
N SER A 110 -19.42 -32.70 11.42
CA SER A 110 -20.67 -32.78 10.66
C SER A 110 -20.76 -31.81 9.48
N VAL A 111 -20.17 -30.61 9.59
CA VAL A 111 -20.20 -29.59 8.52
C VAL A 111 -19.03 -29.70 7.53
N THR A 112 -17.96 -30.42 7.87
CA THR A 112 -16.78 -30.58 6.98
C THR A 112 -17.13 -31.14 5.59
N PRO A 113 -18.05 -32.13 5.43
CA PRO A 113 -18.51 -32.57 4.12
C PRO A 113 -19.19 -31.46 3.31
N ASP A 114 -19.97 -30.59 3.96
CA ASP A 114 -20.64 -29.45 3.31
C ASP A 114 -19.62 -28.45 2.80
N LEU A 115 -18.56 -28.17 3.59
CA LEU A 115 -17.44 -27.32 3.16
C LEU A 115 -16.75 -27.88 1.92
N ARG A 116 -16.44 -29.19 1.91
CA ARG A 116 -15.82 -29.83 0.74
C ARG A 116 -16.71 -29.77 -0.50
N ARG A 117 -18.03 -29.92 -0.34
CA ARG A 117 -18.98 -29.80 -1.45
C ARG A 117 -19.07 -28.36 -1.96
N ALA A 118 -19.13 -27.37 -1.06
CA ALA A 118 -19.15 -25.96 -1.41
C ALA A 118 -17.87 -25.54 -2.15
N LEU A 119 -16.69 -25.95 -1.67
CA LEU A 119 -15.42 -25.68 -2.35
C LEU A 119 -15.35 -26.31 -3.75
N GLN A 120 -15.90 -27.53 -3.91
CA GLN A 120 -15.99 -28.19 -5.23
C GLN A 120 -17.00 -27.47 -6.15
N ALA A 121 -18.15 -27.07 -5.63
CA ALA A 121 -19.14 -26.27 -6.37
C ALA A 121 -18.58 -24.91 -6.78
N GLY A 122 -17.70 -24.34 -5.96
CA GLY A 122 -16.95 -23.13 -6.27
C GLY A 122 -15.95 -23.31 -7.42
N GLY A 123 -15.60 -24.53 -7.81
CA GLY A 123 -14.76 -24.86 -8.98
C GLY A 123 -13.41 -25.53 -8.65
N LEU A 124 -13.17 -25.94 -7.41
CA LEU A 124 -11.96 -26.68 -7.04
C LEU A 124 -12.10 -28.17 -7.32
N SER A 125 -11.01 -28.81 -7.76
CA SER A 125 -10.95 -30.26 -7.86
C SER A 125 -10.81 -30.90 -6.47
N ARG A 126 -11.16 -32.19 -6.35
CA ARG A 126 -10.99 -32.93 -5.09
C ARG A 126 -9.54 -32.95 -4.59
N SER A 127 -8.56 -32.95 -5.51
CA SER A 127 -7.13 -32.96 -5.17
C SER A 127 -6.57 -31.57 -4.83
N ALA A 128 -7.33 -30.51 -5.11
CA ALA A 128 -7.00 -29.13 -4.73
C ALA A 128 -7.46 -28.77 -3.31
N VAL A 129 -8.32 -29.61 -2.70
CA VAL A 129 -8.82 -29.41 -1.34
C VAL A 129 -8.12 -30.36 -0.37
N THR A 130 -7.33 -29.82 0.55
CA THR A 130 -6.70 -30.58 1.63
C THR A 130 -7.40 -30.34 2.95
N THR A 131 -7.27 -31.26 3.90
CA THR A 131 -7.79 -31.07 5.26
C THR A 131 -6.69 -31.40 6.25
N ARG A 132 -6.47 -30.51 7.20
CA ARG A 132 -5.57 -30.72 8.33
C ARG A 132 -6.30 -30.37 9.62
N SER A 133 -5.82 -30.93 10.73
CA SER A 133 -6.32 -30.61 12.06
C SER A 133 -5.34 -29.72 12.82
N TYR A 134 -5.86 -28.94 13.76
CA TYR A 134 -5.06 -28.22 14.74
C TYR A 134 -5.64 -28.43 16.14
N ALA A 135 -4.76 -28.56 17.14
CA ALA A 135 -5.19 -28.79 18.51
C ALA A 135 -5.69 -27.50 19.16
N VAL A 136 -6.79 -27.60 19.89
CA VAL A 136 -7.32 -26.54 20.75
C VAL A 136 -6.86 -26.81 22.17
N SER A 137 -6.30 -25.80 22.84
CA SER A 137 -5.77 -25.95 24.21
C SER A 137 -6.87 -25.98 25.28
N ASP A 138 -7.98 -25.29 25.05
CA ASP A 138 -9.12 -25.23 25.96
C ASP A 138 -10.26 -26.12 25.46
N PRO A 139 -10.62 -27.19 26.19
CA PRO A 139 -11.70 -28.08 25.80
C PRO A 139 -13.09 -27.44 25.78
N ALA A 140 -13.29 -26.33 26.52
CA ALA A 140 -14.56 -25.61 26.51
C ALA A 140 -14.70 -24.68 25.29
N ALA A 141 -13.60 -24.36 24.60
CA ALA A 141 -13.59 -23.38 23.53
C ALA A 141 -14.31 -23.88 22.26
N GLU A 142 -15.14 -23.00 21.70
CA GLU A 142 -15.73 -23.16 20.37
C GLU A 142 -14.77 -22.61 19.31
N ALA A 143 -13.78 -23.41 18.93
CA ALA A 143 -12.78 -22.98 17.96
C ALA A 143 -13.38 -22.91 16.53
N PRO A 144 -12.99 -21.93 15.70
CA PRO A 144 -13.54 -21.78 14.35
C PRO A 144 -12.96 -22.81 13.37
N ILE A 145 -13.68 -23.16 12.30
CA ILE A 145 -13.05 -23.83 11.15
C ILE A 145 -12.36 -22.75 10.30
N ARG A 146 -11.11 -22.98 9.92
CA ARG A 146 -10.35 -22.05 9.06
C ARG A 146 -10.20 -22.62 7.66
N LEU A 147 -10.59 -21.87 6.64
CA LEU A 147 -10.17 -22.13 5.27
C LEU A 147 -8.95 -21.26 4.96
N SER A 148 -7.96 -21.81 4.26
CA SER A 148 -6.81 -21.01 3.83
C SER A 148 -6.33 -21.38 2.43
N TYR A 149 -5.81 -20.38 1.72
CA TYR A 149 -5.02 -20.57 0.49
C TYR A 149 -3.87 -19.59 0.45
N MET A 150 -2.81 -19.93 -0.30
CA MET A 150 -1.68 -19.02 -0.46
C MET A 150 -1.90 -18.10 -1.66
N ARG A 151 -1.62 -16.81 -1.46
CA ARG A 151 -1.60 -15.81 -2.52
C ARG A 151 -0.49 -14.80 -2.29
N VAL A 152 -0.09 -14.14 -3.36
CA VAL A 152 0.81 -13.00 -3.27
C VAL A 152 0.03 -11.81 -2.70
N LYS A 153 0.55 -11.19 -1.63
CA LYS A 153 0.00 -10.00 -0.99
C LYS A 153 1.05 -8.90 -0.92
N ALA A 154 0.59 -7.65 -0.97
CA ALA A 154 1.39 -6.49 -0.60
C ALA A 154 1.12 -6.19 0.88
N SER A 155 2.16 -5.99 1.68
CA SER A 155 2.03 -5.60 3.08
C SER A 155 3.12 -4.61 3.47
N ALA A 156 2.75 -3.55 4.18
CA ALA A 156 3.69 -2.83 5.03
C ALA A 156 3.80 -3.59 6.38
N GLY A 157 4.94 -3.52 7.06
CA GLY A 157 5.15 -4.18 8.36
C GLY A 157 4.10 -3.79 9.42
N PRO A 158 4.15 -4.40 10.62
CA PRO A 158 3.16 -4.11 11.66
C PRO A 158 3.19 -2.61 12.02
N CYS A 159 2.04 -1.95 11.85
CA CYS A 159 1.81 -0.55 12.23
C CYS A 159 0.92 -0.48 13.47
N GLY A 160 0.86 0.67 14.14
CA GLY A 160 -0.15 0.93 15.19
C GLY A 160 0.38 1.45 16.53
N ALA A 161 1.68 1.74 16.66
CA ALA A 161 2.22 2.38 17.85
C ALA A 161 2.15 3.92 17.72
N TRP A 162 1.39 4.60 18.58
CA TRP A 162 1.28 6.06 18.56
C TRP A 162 1.71 6.61 19.93
N PRO A 163 3.02 6.66 20.22
CA PRO A 163 3.52 6.92 21.57
C PRO A 163 3.39 8.37 22.03
N SER A 164 3.36 9.33 21.11
CA SER A 164 3.04 10.73 21.41
C SER A 164 1.84 11.19 20.60
N SER A 165 1.09 12.15 21.10
CA SER A 165 0.00 12.81 20.38
C SER A 165 0.55 13.92 19.44
N ILE A 166 -0.24 14.32 18.44
CA ILE A 166 0.18 15.30 17.42
C ILE A 166 0.29 16.74 17.96
N ASP A 167 -0.22 16.99 19.16
CA ASP A 167 -0.18 18.28 19.84
C ASP A 167 1.25 18.65 20.27
N GLY A 168 1.71 19.83 19.82
CA GLY A 168 2.98 20.42 20.27
C GLY A 168 4.10 20.42 19.22
N LYS A 169 3.96 19.72 18.09
CA LYS A 169 4.92 19.75 16.97
C LYS A 169 4.42 20.57 15.77
N PHE A 170 4.04 21.82 16.02
CA PHE A 170 3.42 22.69 14.99
C PHE A 170 4.43 23.36 14.03
N ASN A 171 5.73 23.34 14.36
CA ASN A 171 6.76 24.07 13.62
C ASN A 171 7.80 23.15 12.95
N SER A 172 7.50 21.86 12.80
CA SER A 172 8.39 20.89 12.15
C SER A 172 7.65 20.20 11.00
N ASN A 173 8.18 20.31 9.77
CA ASN A 173 7.67 19.57 8.61
C ASN A 173 8.27 18.16 8.58
N VAL A 174 7.90 17.34 9.55
CA VAL A 174 8.32 15.95 9.67
C VAL A 174 7.09 15.06 9.79
N ASP A 175 7.17 13.86 9.22
CA ASP A 175 6.10 12.88 9.36
C ASP A 175 5.84 12.58 10.84
N TYR A 176 4.56 12.65 11.21
CA TYR A 176 4.10 12.22 12.52
C TYR A 176 4.32 10.70 12.69
N GLU A 177 4.51 10.27 13.93
CA GLU A 177 4.93 8.90 14.28
C GLU A 177 4.03 7.87 13.61
N ASN A 178 4.59 6.85 12.94
CA ASN A 178 3.83 5.80 12.24
C ASN A 178 2.81 6.26 11.18
N TYR A 179 2.68 7.55 10.87
CA TYR A 179 1.83 8.02 9.78
C TYR A 179 2.24 7.44 8.42
N GLY A 180 3.55 7.39 8.16
CA GLY A 180 4.11 6.73 6.99
C GLY A 180 3.79 5.23 6.93
N CYS A 181 3.90 4.52 8.06
CA CYS A 181 3.54 3.10 8.16
C CYS A 181 2.05 2.88 7.85
N ALA A 182 1.17 3.64 8.50
CA ALA A 182 -0.27 3.54 8.30
C ALA A 182 -0.68 3.86 6.85
N SER A 183 -0.06 4.87 6.24
CA SER A 183 -0.28 5.24 4.85
C SER A 183 0.15 4.12 3.89
N GLN A 184 1.33 3.53 4.11
CA GLN A 184 1.83 2.41 3.31
C GLN A 184 1.00 1.14 3.50
N ALA A 185 0.52 0.86 4.72
CA ALA A 185 -0.36 -0.27 5.01
C ALA A 185 -1.72 -0.13 4.30
N ASN A 186 -2.32 1.06 4.34
CA ASN A 186 -3.57 1.35 3.63
C ASN A 186 -3.38 1.24 2.11
N LEU A 187 -2.29 1.79 1.57
CA LEU A 187 -1.96 1.64 0.15
C LEU A 187 -1.81 0.16 -0.21
N ALA A 188 -1.05 -0.60 0.58
CA ALA A 188 -0.85 -2.04 0.35
C ALA A 188 -2.18 -2.82 0.36
N ALA A 189 -3.12 -2.46 1.23
CA ALA A 189 -4.45 -3.07 1.29
C ALA A 189 -5.34 -2.73 0.08
N MET A 190 -5.17 -1.56 -0.53
CA MET A 190 -5.91 -1.13 -1.73
C MET A 190 -5.36 -1.72 -3.03
N ILE A 191 -4.15 -2.28 -3.02
CA ILE A 191 -3.53 -2.83 -4.23
C ILE A 191 -4.26 -4.12 -4.65
N ALA A 192 -4.97 -4.02 -5.78
CA ALA A 192 -5.69 -5.15 -6.36
C ALA A 192 -4.75 -6.28 -6.84
N ASN A 193 -3.61 -5.93 -7.45
CA ASN A 193 -2.60 -6.89 -7.91
C ASN A 193 -1.20 -6.51 -7.39
N PRO A 194 -0.68 -7.22 -6.38
CA PRO A 194 0.65 -6.97 -5.82
C PRO A 194 1.81 -7.13 -6.81
N SER A 195 1.65 -7.91 -7.89
CA SER A 195 2.69 -8.09 -8.89
C SER A 195 3.02 -6.81 -9.67
N ASP A 196 2.09 -5.84 -9.70
CA ASP A 196 2.30 -4.55 -10.36
C ASP A 196 3.39 -3.71 -9.68
N LEU A 197 3.66 -3.96 -8.39
CA LEU A 197 4.77 -3.33 -7.66
C LEU A 197 6.14 -3.87 -8.08
N LEU A 198 6.19 -5.10 -8.61
CA LEU A 198 7.43 -5.73 -9.04
C LEU A 198 7.78 -5.35 -10.48
N ARG A 199 6.76 -5.24 -11.34
CA ARG A 199 6.93 -4.88 -12.74
C ARG A 199 5.66 -4.25 -13.30
N PRO A 200 5.78 -3.23 -14.19
CA PRO A 200 4.65 -2.79 -14.99
C PRO A 200 4.02 -3.96 -15.75
N ARG A 201 2.69 -4.00 -15.81
CA ARG A 201 1.96 -4.96 -16.65
C ARG A 201 2.37 -4.79 -18.11
N ALA A 202 2.28 -5.88 -18.87
CA ALA A 202 2.43 -5.80 -20.32
C ALA A 202 1.38 -4.82 -20.87
N SER A 203 1.85 -3.76 -21.51
CA SER A 203 0.97 -2.84 -22.24
C SER A 203 0.60 -3.49 -23.57
N THR A 204 -0.67 -3.39 -23.94
CA THR A 204 -1.07 -3.74 -25.31
C THR A 204 -0.52 -2.69 -26.27
N PRO A 205 -0.22 -3.07 -27.52
CA PRO A 205 0.14 -2.10 -28.55
C PRO A 205 -0.93 -1.02 -28.65
N VAL A 206 -0.46 0.20 -28.90
CA VAL A 206 -1.33 1.34 -29.13
C VAL A 206 -2.25 1.06 -30.32
N ASP A 207 -3.55 1.25 -30.13
CA ASP A 207 -4.51 1.35 -31.22
C ASP A 207 -4.30 2.67 -31.98
N GLN A 208 -3.52 2.60 -33.05
CA GLN A 208 -3.15 3.75 -33.86
C GLN A 208 -4.38 4.38 -34.55
N GLN A 209 -5.36 3.56 -34.93
CA GLN A 209 -6.57 4.03 -35.59
C GLN A 209 -7.41 4.86 -34.63
N ARG A 210 -7.66 4.33 -33.42
CA ARG A 210 -8.39 5.07 -32.38
C ARG A 210 -7.66 6.36 -32.00
N ARG A 211 -6.33 6.38 -31.97
CA ARG A 211 -5.57 7.62 -31.76
C ARG A 211 -5.79 8.62 -32.88
N ALA A 212 -5.66 8.22 -34.14
CA ALA A 212 -5.91 9.09 -35.29
C ALA A 212 -7.33 9.67 -35.26
N ASP A 213 -8.33 8.82 -35.02
CA ASP A 213 -9.73 9.23 -34.92
C ASP A 213 -9.95 10.24 -33.78
N THR A 214 -9.33 10.01 -32.61
CA THR A 214 -9.41 10.92 -31.46
C THR A 214 -8.76 12.26 -31.77
N PHE A 215 -7.60 12.26 -32.44
CA PHE A 215 -6.93 13.49 -32.87
C PHE A 215 -7.76 14.27 -33.89
N ASP A 216 -8.38 13.60 -34.86
CA ASP A 216 -9.25 14.26 -35.84
C ASP A 216 -10.50 14.86 -35.19
N LYS A 217 -11.11 14.15 -34.24
CA LYS A 217 -12.23 14.69 -33.45
C LYS A 217 -11.82 15.90 -32.62
N TYR A 218 -10.62 15.90 -32.03
CA TYR A 218 -10.06 17.08 -31.35
C TYR A 218 -9.89 18.26 -32.31
N ARG A 219 -9.31 18.04 -33.50
CA ARG A 219 -9.12 19.10 -34.50
C ARG A 219 -10.43 19.70 -35.00
N LYS A 220 -11.46 18.86 -35.14
CA LYS A 220 -12.80 19.28 -35.59
C LYS A 220 -13.65 19.89 -34.48
N GLY A 221 -13.18 19.91 -33.22
CA GLY A 221 -13.94 20.40 -32.08
C GLY A 221 -15.12 19.50 -31.67
N GLU A 222 -15.08 18.23 -32.09
CA GLU A 222 -16.16 17.25 -31.83
C GLU A 222 -16.05 16.59 -30.45
N ILE A 223 -14.90 16.74 -29.76
CA ILE A 223 -14.74 16.30 -28.37
C ILE A 223 -15.21 17.40 -27.44
N LYS A 224 -16.42 17.23 -26.89
CA LYS A 224 -16.91 18.05 -25.79
C LYS A 224 -16.17 17.68 -24.51
N LEU A 225 -15.27 18.54 -24.06
CA LEU A 225 -14.79 18.52 -22.68
C LEU A 225 -16.02 18.81 -21.80
N SER A 226 -16.46 17.81 -21.03
CA SER A 226 -17.52 17.87 -20.01
C SER A 226 -18.42 19.11 -20.07
N SER A 227 -19.62 18.99 -20.64
CA SER A 227 -20.65 19.99 -20.37
C SER A 227 -20.92 20.00 -18.87
N GLU A 228 -20.67 21.12 -18.19
CA GLU A 228 -21.31 21.40 -16.92
C GLU A 228 -22.80 21.11 -17.09
N SER A 229 -23.29 20.14 -16.34
CA SER A 229 -24.72 19.88 -16.18
C SER A 229 -25.34 21.01 -15.37
N GLY A 230 -25.38 22.21 -15.94
CA GLY A 230 -26.21 23.31 -15.44
C GLY A 230 -27.65 22.93 -15.68
N ALA A 231 -28.30 22.37 -14.66
CA ALA A 231 -29.73 22.15 -14.64
C ALA A 231 -30.42 23.50 -14.85
N SER A 232 -30.93 23.73 -16.06
CA SER A 232 -31.81 24.85 -16.36
C SER A 232 -33.15 24.57 -15.68
N LEU A 233 -33.36 25.20 -14.52
CA LEU A 233 -34.70 25.37 -13.97
C LEU A 233 -35.45 26.33 -14.89
N THR A 234 -36.27 25.77 -15.77
CA THR A 234 -37.29 26.52 -16.50
C THR A 234 -38.37 26.93 -15.51
N ASP A 235 -38.30 28.16 -15.00
CA ASP A 235 -39.42 28.76 -14.29
C ASP A 235 -40.49 29.13 -15.33
N THR A 236 -41.63 28.48 -15.20
CA THR A 236 -42.76 28.62 -16.11
C THR A 236 -43.78 29.53 -15.44
N LYS A 237 -43.81 30.78 -15.91
CA LYS A 237 -44.92 31.74 -15.89
C LYS A 237 -45.37 32.32 -14.55
#